data_AF-A0A8H7R8U7-F1
#
_entry.id   AF-A0A8H7R8U7-F1
#
_cell.length_a   1.000
_cell.length_b   1.000
_cell.length_c   1.000
_cell.angle_alpha   90.00
_cell.angle_beta   90.00
_cell.angle_gamma   90.00
#
_symmetry.space_group_name_H-M   'P 1'
#
loop_
_entity.id
_entity.type
_entity.pdbx_description
1 polymer ?
#
loop_
_entity_poly.entity_id
_entity_poly.type
_entity_poly.pdbx_seq_one_letter_code
_entity_poly.pdbx_strand_id
1 'polypeptide(L)'
;MLRILALLFLFFAVLQAASVNYIMAFKKPVSDDLYKTAREEVEAAGGKVLYEYKSALKGILVQLPSQEFNTFSSKPYVDFFEKDSSG
;
A
#
# COMPACT_ATOMS: atom_id res chain seq x y z
N MET A 1 -17.57 11.72 -31.22
CA MET A 1 -17.13 12.07 -29.85
C MET A 1 -17.45 10.97 -28.82
N LEU A 2 -18.61 10.32 -28.87
CA LEU A 2 -18.99 9.22 -27.94
C LEU A 2 -18.03 8.00 -27.96
N ARG A 3 -17.46 7.65 -29.12
CA ARG A 3 -16.51 6.52 -29.25
C ARG A 3 -15.16 6.75 -28.57
N ILE A 4 -14.70 8.00 -28.46
CA ILE A 4 -13.41 8.34 -27.81
C ILE A 4 -13.59 8.32 -26.28
N LEU A 5 -14.73 8.78 -25.76
CA LEU A 5 -15.07 8.67 -24.34
C LEU A 5 -15.19 7.21 -23.88
N ALA A 6 -15.78 6.33 -24.70
CA ALA A 6 -15.93 4.91 -24.36
C ALA A 6 -14.58 4.16 -24.25
N LEU A 7 -13.60 4.52 -25.10
CA LEU A 7 -12.25 3.94 -25.04
C LEU A 7 -11.47 4.42 -23.80
N LEU A 8 -11.63 5.67 -23.39
CA LEU A 8 -11.05 6.22 -22.14
C LEU A 8 -11.63 5.54 -20.88
N PHE A 9 -12.93 5.23 -20.88
CA PHE A 9 -13.59 4.50 -19.78
C PHE A 9 -13.14 3.04 -19.69
N LEU A 10 -12.94 2.37 -20.83
CA LEU A 10 -12.40 1.00 -20.87
C LEU A 10 -10.94 0.94 -20.41
N PHE A 11 -10.13 1.97 -20.67
CA PHE A 11 -8.75 2.05 -20.17
C PHE A 11 -8.70 2.22 -18.64
N PHE A 12 -9.64 2.97 -18.06
CA PHE A 12 -9.74 3.16 -16.60
C PHE A 12 -10.22 1.89 -15.86
N ALA A 13 -11.07 1.08 -16.49
CA ALA A 13 -11.60 -0.15 -15.89
C ALA A 13 -10.58 -1.30 -15.83
N VAL A 14 -9.60 -1.33 -16.74
CA VAL A 14 -8.59 -2.40 -16.83
C VAL A 14 -7.47 -2.25 -15.79
N LEU A 15 -7.32 -1.09 -15.16
CA LEU A 15 -6.28 -0.83 -14.16
C LEU A 15 -6.70 -0.99 -12.70
N GLN A 16 -7.91 -1.52 -12.41
CA GLN A 16 -8.20 -1.96 -11.04
C GLN A 16 -7.47 -3.29 -10.77
N ALA A 17 -6.15 -3.20 -10.54
CA ALA A 17 -5.41 -4.30 -9.97
C ALA A 17 -6.05 -4.68 -8.64
N ALA A 18 -6.16 -5.99 -8.38
CA ALA A 18 -6.74 -6.49 -7.15
C ALA A 18 -6.00 -5.88 -5.95
N SER A 19 -6.76 -5.24 -5.06
CA SER A 19 -6.19 -4.76 -3.80
C SER A 19 -5.90 -5.94 -2.90
N VAL A 20 -4.72 -5.96 -2.31
CA VAL A 20 -4.22 -7.03 -1.45
C VAL A 20 -3.83 -6.44 -0.11
N ASN A 21 -4.10 -7.17 0.97
CA ASN A 21 -3.67 -6.77 2.31
C ASN A 21 -2.22 -7.20 2.53
N TYR A 22 -1.41 -6.31 3.09
CA TYR A 22 -0.01 -6.54 3.42
C TYR A 22 0.31 -6.04 4.82
N ILE A 23 1.19 -6.75 5.51
CA ILE A 23 1.84 -6.29 6.73
C ILE A 23 3.16 -5.63 6.32
N MET A 24 3.34 -4.36 6.68
CA MET A 24 4.56 -3.59 6.47
C MET A 24 5.21 -3.29 7.81
N ALA A 25 6.29 -4.01 8.12
CA ALA A 25 7.07 -3.76 9.31
C ALA A 25 8.14 -2.72 9.06
N PHE A 26 8.42 -1.89 10.06
CA PHE A 26 9.41 -0.82 9.98
C PHE A 26 10.73 -1.21 10.63
N LYS A 27 11.83 -0.81 10.00
CA LYS A 27 13.17 -0.87 10.63
C LYS A 27 13.22 0.06 11.82
N LYS A 28 13.92 -0.36 12.89
CA LYS A 28 14.15 0.48 14.08
C LYS A 28 15.31 1.47 13.84
N PRO A 29 15.28 2.65 14.50
CA PRO A 29 14.23 3.17 15.36
C PRO A 29 13.01 3.68 14.57
N VAL A 30 11.83 3.62 15.18
CA VAL A 30 10.56 4.06 14.56
C VAL A 30 10.05 5.31 15.26
N SER A 31 9.80 6.38 14.49
CA SER A 31 9.20 7.63 14.94
C SER A 31 7.73 7.74 14.52
N ASP A 32 6.98 8.65 15.13
CA ASP A 32 5.60 8.97 14.70
C ASP A 32 5.56 9.56 13.29
N ASP A 33 6.58 10.34 12.91
CA ASP A 33 6.73 10.87 11.55
C ASP A 33 6.81 9.75 10.51
N LEU A 34 7.43 8.61 10.83
CA LEU A 34 7.50 7.48 9.91
C LEU A 34 6.12 6.88 9.62
N TYR A 35 5.24 6.78 10.63
CA TYR A 35 3.86 6.35 10.41
C TYR A 35 3.11 7.30 9.49
N LYS A 36 3.31 8.62 9.69
CA LYS A 36 2.70 9.64 8.84
C LYS A 36 3.19 9.53 7.40
N THR A 37 4.49 9.47 7.18
CA THR A 37 5.07 9.32 5.83
C THR A 37 4.59 8.04 5.15
N ALA A 38 4.63 6.90 5.84
CA ALA A 38 4.17 5.64 5.26
C ALA A 38 2.69 5.68 4.87
N ARG A 39 1.84 6.32 5.69
CA ARG A 39 0.42 6.53 5.37
C ARG A 39 0.23 7.39 4.12
N GLU A 40 0.89 8.54 4.05
CA GLU A 40 0.81 9.45 2.92
C GLU A 40 1.26 8.77 1.62
N GLU A 41 2.34 7.97 1.66
CA GLU A 41 2.80 7.20 0.52
C GLU A 41 1.81 6.09 0.10
N VAL A 42 1.22 5.38 1.07
CA VAL A 42 0.19 4.36 0.82
C VAL A 42 -1.04 4.97 0.16
N GLU A 43 -1.51 6.12 0.65
CA GLU A 43 -2.67 6.83 0.10
C GLU A 43 -2.38 7.39 -1.31
N ALA A 44 -1.17 7.93 -1.54
CA ALA A 44 -0.74 8.38 -2.85
C ALA A 44 -0.66 7.24 -3.89
N ALA A 45 -0.38 6.01 -3.45
CA ALA A 45 -0.38 4.81 -4.27
C ALA A 45 -1.77 4.19 -4.47
N GLY A 46 -2.84 4.87 -4.05
CA GLY A 46 -4.22 4.38 -4.16
C GLY A 46 -4.57 3.27 -3.15
N GLY A 47 -3.77 3.13 -2.09
CA GLY A 47 -4.03 2.21 -0.99
C GLY A 47 -4.72 2.88 0.20
N LYS A 48 -4.81 2.11 1.30
CA LYS A 48 -5.27 2.58 2.60
C LYS A 48 -4.55 1.85 3.73
N VAL A 49 -4.35 2.55 4.84
CA VAL A 49 -3.88 1.94 6.09
C VAL A 49 -5.09 1.43 6.87
N LEU A 50 -5.11 0.13 7.18
CA LEU A 50 -6.17 -0.54 7.93
C LEU A 50 -5.91 -0.54 9.43
N TYR A 51 -4.63 -0.66 9.84
CA TYR A 51 -4.24 -0.74 11.24
C TYR A 51 -2.77 -0.33 11.45
N GLU A 52 -2.44 0.19 12.63
CA GLU A 52 -1.07 0.52 13.05
C GLU A 52 -0.64 -0.38 14.20
N TYR A 53 0.42 -1.17 13.99
CA TYR A 53 1.06 -1.95 15.04
C TYR A 53 2.02 -1.05 15.83
N LYS A 54 1.73 -0.79 17.12
CA LYS A 54 2.53 0.11 17.98
C LYS A 54 3.24 -0.58 19.14
N SER A 55 3.20 -1.89 19.24
CA SER A 55 3.77 -2.63 20.38
C SER A 55 5.07 -3.35 19.99
N ALA A 56 5.13 -4.67 20.15
CA ALA A 56 6.28 -5.52 19.83
C ALA A 56 6.68 -5.42 18.35
N LEU A 57 5.69 -5.40 17.46
CA LEU A 57 5.84 -5.03 16.06
C LEU A 57 5.54 -3.54 15.89
N LYS A 58 6.40 -2.86 15.11
CA LYS A 58 6.20 -1.48 14.66
C LYS A 58 5.95 -1.51 13.16
N GLY A 59 4.80 -1.07 12.71
CA GLY A 59 4.41 -1.23 11.30
C GLY A 59 2.95 -0.92 11.05
N ILE A 60 2.51 -1.16 9.81
CA ILE A 60 1.15 -0.91 9.35
C ILE A 60 0.59 -2.11 8.59
N LEU A 61 -0.70 -2.40 8.83
CA LEU A 61 -1.50 -3.25 7.94
C LEU A 61 -2.09 -2.34 6.87
N VAL A 62 -1.84 -2.65 5.60
CA VAL A 62 -2.26 -1.83 4.46
C VAL A 62 -3.01 -2.66 3.45
N GLN A 63 -3.96 -2.03 2.77
CA GLN A 63 -4.53 -2.57 1.54
C GLN A 63 -4.00 -1.74 0.37
N LEU A 64 -3.31 -2.39 -0.58
CA LEU A 64 -2.64 -1.75 -1.72
C LEU A 64 -2.93 -2.50 -3.03
N PRO A 65 -2.91 -1.81 -4.19
CA PRO A 65 -2.86 -2.50 -5.48
C PRO A 65 -1.66 -3.46 -5.55
N SER A 66 -1.87 -4.69 -6.02
CA SER A 66 -0.83 -5.73 -5.99
C SER A 66 0.47 -5.36 -6.72
N GLN A 67 0.39 -4.47 -7.72
CA GLN A 67 1.56 -3.97 -8.46
C GLN A 67 2.52 -3.12 -7.61
N GLU A 68 2.05 -2.57 -6.49
CA GLU A 68 2.86 -1.74 -5.59
C GLU A 68 3.77 -2.57 -4.67
N PHE A 69 3.72 -3.90 -4.75
CA PHE A 69 4.49 -4.78 -3.88
C PHE A 69 5.99 -4.46 -3.89
N ASN A 70 6.59 -4.42 -5.09
CA ASN A 70 8.01 -4.13 -5.25
C ASN A 70 8.37 -2.70 -4.83
N THR A 71 7.45 -1.75 -5.03
CA THR A 71 7.63 -0.35 -4.63
C THR A 71 7.78 -0.23 -3.12
N PHE A 72 6.88 -0.87 -2.35
CA PHE A 72 6.90 -0.79 -0.89
C PHE A 72 7.92 -1.73 -0.26
N SER A 73 8.13 -2.94 -0.80
CA SER A 73 9.12 -3.88 -0.27
C SER A 73 10.56 -3.36 -0.34
N SER A 74 10.84 -2.41 -1.23
CA SER A 74 12.15 -1.79 -1.43
C SER A 74 12.36 -0.49 -0.65
N LYS A 75 11.33 0.03 0.05
CA LYS A 75 11.44 1.28 0.80
C LYS A 75 12.52 1.15 1.89
N PRO A 76 13.39 2.16 2.07
CA PRO A 76 14.49 2.08 3.03
C PRO A 76 14.03 1.79 4.46
N TYR A 77 12.87 2.31 4.83
CA TYR A 77 12.29 2.18 6.17
C TYR A 77 11.57 0.85 6.41
N VAL A 78 11.39 0.02 5.39
CA VAL A 78 10.71 -1.28 5.49
C VAL A 78 11.71 -2.36 5.90
N ASP A 79 11.35 -3.13 6.94
CA ASP A 79 12.09 -4.29 7.41
C ASP A 79 11.64 -5.54 6.67
N PHE A 80 10.33 -5.81 6.69
CA PHE A 80 9.70 -6.80 5.84
C PHE A 80 8.34 -6.30 5.33
N PHE A 81 7.94 -6.80 4.18
CA PHE A 81 6.66 -6.52 3.55
C PHE A 81 6.06 -7.84 3.04
N GLU A 82 5.01 -8.30 3.68
CA GLU A 82 4.43 -9.63 3.43
C GLU A 82 2.93 -9.54 3.18
N LYS A 83 2.42 -10.44 2.34
CA LYS A 83 0.98 -10.56 2.12
C LYS A 83 0.32 -11.09 3.39
N ASP A 84 -0.70 -10.39 3.84
CA ASP A 84 -1.54 -10.87 4.93
C ASP A 84 -2.33 -12.11 4.46
N SER A 85 -2.14 -13.22 5.17
CA SER A 85 -2.76 -14.51 4.89
C SER A 85 -3.86 -14.87 5.89
N SER A 86 -4.25 -13.94 6.76
CA SER A 86 -5.28 -14.10 7.81
C SER A 86 -6.71 -14.25 7.28
N GLY A 87 -6.89 -14.59 5.99
CA GLY A 87 -8.19 -14.78 5.35
C GLY A 87 -8.89 -16.06 5.76
#